data_AF-A0A0G1G330-F1
#
_entry.id   AF-A0A0G1G330-F1
#
_cell.length_a   1.000
_cell.length_b   1.000
_cell.length_c   1.000
_cell.angle_alpha   90.00
_cell.angle_beta   90.00
_cell.angle_gamma   90.00
#
_symmetry.space_group_name_H-M   'P 1'
#
loop_
_entity.id
_entity.type
_entity.pdbx_description
1 polymer ?
#
loop_
_entity_poly.entity_id
_entity_poly.type
_entity_poly.pdbx_seq_one_letter_code
_entity_poly.pdbx_strand_id
1 'polypeptide(L)'
;MNMKEMNKKMQYSIRIIGGIMIAFIFAWLMYQDRIPSGIQTIVYDNAFTPVIEPWSPPKRFLSKLTGTIDIVTDPVYLGVHLPRKFDTVTLRIWYQDSDKKLTHIGPRLASDRFDQWDYNLVAIEPDGEEGGWNIAKIHSPLFTADFNKRVYTFIFSAPGLDTTQSKITIKKVEFTFTREPLTWQKVKRFLKM
;
A
#
# COMPACT_ATOMS: atom_id res chain seq x y z
N MET A 1 -32.39 -44.13 25.46
CA MET A 1 -31.01 -43.61 25.21
C MET A 1 -30.47 -43.06 26.52
N ASN A 2 -29.30 -43.49 26.97
CA ASN A 2 -28.77 -43.14 28.30
C ASN A 2 -28.30 -41.67 28.31
N MET A 3 -28.62 -40.91 29.36
CA MET A 3 -28.23 -39.50 29.51
C MET A 3 -26.71 -39.30 29.39
N LYS A 4 -25.92 -40.28 29.84
CA LYS A 4 -24.44 -40.28 29.69
C LYS A 4 -24.00 -40.34 28.23
N GLU A 5 -24.70 -41.11 27.40
CA GLU A 5 -24.39 -41.22 25.96
C GLU A 5 -24.73 -39.95 25.20
N MET A 6 -25.86 -39.31 25.55
CA MET A 6 -26.28 -38.04 24.95
C MET A 6 -25.26 -36.93 25.24
N ASN A 7 -24.78 -36.84 26.48
CA ASN A 7 -23.73 -35.88 26.86
C ASN A 7 -22.41 -36.14 26.13
N LYS A 8 -21.99 -37.40 25.97
CA LYS A 8 -20.77 -37.75 25.24
C LYS A 8 -20.85 -37.37 23.76
N LYS A 9 -21.99 -37.66 23.10
CA LYS A 9 -22.24 -37.27 21.71
C LYS A 9 -22.24 -35.75 21.55
N MET A 10 -22.91 -35.03 22.46
CA MET A 10 -22.95 -33.56 22.45
C MET A 10 -21.55 -32.95 22.60
N GLN A 11 -20.74 -33.41 23.56
CA GLN A 11 -19.37 -32.94 23.75
C GLN A 11 -18.49 -33.21 22.52
N TYR A 12 -18.63 -34.36 21.88
CA TYR A 12 -17.88 -34.69 20.67
C TYR A 12 -18.26 -33.79 19.49
N SER A 13 -19.56 -33.55 19.28
CA SER A 13 -20.04 -32.64 18.23
C SER A 13 -19.52 -31.20 18.44
N ILE A 14 -19.52 -30.71 19.69
CA ILE A 14 -18.98 -29.37 20.02
C ILE A 14 -17.50 -29.27 19.63
N ARG A 15 -16.70 -30.30 19.91
CA ARG A 15 -15.28 -30.32 19.54
C ARG A 15 -15.06 -30.32 18.03
N ILE A 16 -15.86 -31.08 17.29
CA ILE A 16 -15.78 -31.09 15.81
C ILE A 16 -16.15 -29.72 15.25
N ILE A 17 -17.28 -29.15 15.68
CA ILE A 17 -17.74 -27.85 15.20
C ILE A 17 -16.70 -26.76 15.51
N GLY A 18 -16.16 -26.75 16.73
CA GLY A 18 -15.09 -25.83 17.11
C GLY A 18 -13.84 -25.99 16.26
N GLY A 19 -13.41 -27.23 15.98
CA GLY A 19 -12.28 -27.51 15.10
C GLY A 19 -12.50 -27.02 13.67
N ILE A 20 -13.69 -27.27 13.11
CA ILE A 20 -14.06 -26.80 11.77
C ILE A 20 -14.08 -25.27 11.71
N MET A 21 -14.65 -24.61 12.72
CA MET A 21 -14.70 -23.15 12.80
C MET A 21 -13.28 -22.54 12.83
N ILE A 22 -12.37 -23.10 13.62
CA ILE A 22 -10.97 -22.66 13.66
C ILE A 22 -10.31 -22.87 12.29
N ALA A 23 -10.45 -24.06 11.69
CA ALA A 23 -9.87 -24.35 10.38
C ALA A 23 -10.41 -23.39 9.29
N PHE A 24 -11.69 -23.05 9.36
CA PHE A 24 -12.32 -22.09 8.45
C PHE A 24 -11.74 -20.67 8.64
N ILE A 25 -11.59 -20.20 9.88
CA ILE A 25 -10.96 -18.90 10.17
C ILE A 25 -9.52 -18.87 9.65
N PHE A 26 -8.75 -19.93 9.86
CA PHE A 26 -7.38 -20.02 9.33
C PHE A 26 -7.35 -20.00 7.79
N ALA A 27 -8.23 -20.76 7.13
CA ALA A 27 -8.32 -20.77 5.68
C ALA A 27 -8.71 -19.39 5.13
N TRP A 28 -9.63 -18.69 5.81
CA TRP A 28 -10.03 -17.32 5.48
C TRP A 28 -8.87 -16.33 5.62
N LEU A 29 -8.13 -16.37 6.73
CA LEU A 29 -6.96 -15.50 6.93
C LEU A 29 -5.87 -15.76 5.89
N MET A 30 -5.61 -17.03 5.55
CA MET A 30 -4.69 -17.39 4.47
C MET A 30 -5.17 -16.88 3.11
N TYR A 31 -6.48 -16.87 2.86
CA TYR A 31 -7.06 -16.32 1.64
C TYR A 31 -6.83 -14.81 1.55
N GLN A 32 -7.06 -14.08 2.64
CA GLN A 32 -6.84 -12.63 2.73
C GLN A 32 -5.36 -12.26 2.56
N ASP A 33 -4.44 -12.95 3.27
CA ASP A 33 -2.99 -12.71 3.17
C ASP A 33 -2.44 -12.97 1.76
N ARG A 34 -3.06 -13.89 1.02
CA ARG A 34 -2.59 -14.28 -0.32
C ARG A 34 -3.03 -13.36 -1.44
N ILE A 35 -4.11 -12.58 -1.32
CA ILE A 35 -4.64 -11.70 -2.39
C ILE A 35 -4.70 -12.46 -3.74
N PRO A 36 -5.61 -13.43 -3.90
CA PRO A 36 -5.58 -14.37 -5.02
C PRO A 36 -5.73 -13.72 -6.40
N SER A 37 -6.46 -12.61 -6.46
CA SER A 37 -6.62 -11.77 -7.65
C SER A 37 -5.29 -11.20 -8.16
N GLY A 38 -4.30 -11.09 -7.28
CA GLY A 38 -3.05 -10.39 -7.56
C GLY A 38 -3.17 -8.88 -7.64
N ILE A 39 -4.32 -8.29 -7.29
CA ILE A 39 -4.54 -6.83 -7.33
C ILE A 39 -4.96 -6.35 -5.95
N GLN A 40 -4.32 -5.28 -5.47
CA GLN A 40 -4.67 -4.59 -4.23
C GLN A 40 -4.70 -3.08 -4.47
N THR A 41 -5.86 -2.47 -4.25
CA THR A 41 -6.01 -1.01 -4.30
C THR A 41 -6.12 -0.44 -2.89
N ILE A 42 -5.37 0.61 -2.61
CA ILE A 42 -5.35 1.32 -1.32
C ILE A 42 -5.53 2.81 -1.61
N VAL A 43 -6.53 3.41 -0.97
CA VAL A 43 -6.82 4.84 -1.09
C VAL A 43 -6.44 5.51 0.23
N TYR A 44 -5.69 6.60 0.13
CA TYR A 44 -5.20 7.40 1.24
C TYR A 44 -5.72 8.83 1.12
N ASP A 45 -6.56 9.25 2.06
CA ASP A 45 -7.15 10.58 2.16
C ASP A 45 -6.47 11.43 3.24
N ASN A 46 -5.20 11.16 3.53
CA ASN A 46 -4.40 11.77 4.59
C ASN A 46 -4.92 11.52 6.02
N ALA A 47 -5.92 10.68 6.22
CA ALA A 47 -6.32 10.20 7.54
C ALA A 47 -5.40 9.06 8.00
N PHE A 48 -5.30 8.85 9.32
CA PHE A 48 -4.53 7.72 9.83
C PHE A 48 -5.13 6.39 9.34
N THR A 49 -4.26 5.52 8.80
CA THR A 49 -4.62 4.14 8.48
C THR A 49 -3.50 3.20 8.93
N PRO A 50 -3.79 1.94 9.28
CA PRO A 50 -2.74 0.97 9.59
C PRO A 50 -1.95 0.51 8.36
N VAL A 51 -2.42 0.84 7.15
CA VAL A 51 -1.84 0.40 5.88
C VAL A 51 -0.84 1.43 5.35
N ILE A 52 -1.02 2.70 5.66
CA ILE A 52 -0.17 3.79 5.15
C ILE A 52 0.41 4.56 6.32
N GLU A 53 1.74 4.63 6.33
CA GLU A 53 2.47 5.44 7.29
C GLU A 53 2.15 6.92 7.08
N PRO A 54 2.11 7.74 8.15
CA PRO A 54 2.01 9.19 7.99
C PRO A 54 3.13 9.72 7.10
N TRP A 55 2.84 10.82 6.41
CA TRP A 55 3.86 11.57 5.67
C TRP A 55 5.10 11.82 6.53
N SER A 56 6.28 11.72 5.91
CA SER A 56 7.56 11.90 6.58
C SER A 56 8.51 12.70 5.70
N PRO A 57 9.39 13.55 6.25
CA PRO A 57 9.46 13.97 7.66
C PRO A 57 8.33 14.93 8.06
N PRO A 58 7.88 14.94 9.33
CA PRO A 58 6.77 15.79 9.82
C PRO A 58 6.91 17.30 9.55
N LYS A 59 8.14 17.82 9.47
CA LYS A 59 8.39 19.25 9.24
C LYS A 59 8.24 19.68 7.78
N ARG A 60 8.04 18.74 6.86
CA ARG A 60 8.00 19.01 5.41
C ARG A 60 6.58 19.16 4.85
N PHE A 61 5.57 18.99 5.70
CA PHE A 61 4.18 19.18 5.34
C PHE A 61 3.38 19.83 6.47
N LEU A 62 2.24 20.42 6.12
CA LEU A 62 1.28 21.01 7.05
C LEU A 62 -0.08 20.35 6.84
N SER A 63 -0.59 19.65 7.86
CA SER A 63 -1.93 19.05 7.82
C SER A 63 -3.01 20.11 8.01
N LYS A 64 -4.06 20.08 7.19
CA LYS A 64 -5.23 20.94 7.31
C LYS A 64 -6.40 20.18 7.94
N LEU A 65 -7.32 20.92 8.58
CA LEU A 65 -8.57 20.38 9.12
C LEU A 65 -9.48 19.77 8.03
N THR A 66 -9.28 20.16 6.77
CA THR A 66 -10.05 19.71 5.61
C THR A 66 -9.66 18.31 5.10
N GLY A 67 -8.73 17.60 5.75
CA GLY A 67 -8.23 16.30 5.28
C GLY A 67 -7.24 16.40 4.11
N THR A 68 -6.70 17.59 3.86
CA THR A 68 -5.63 17.80 2.88
C THR A 68 -4.31 18.09 3.58
N ILE A 69 -3.20 17.86 2.89
CA ILE A 69 -1.87 18.26 3.37
C ILE A 69 -1.23 19.23 2.39
N ASP A 70 -0.47 20.20 2.90
CA ASP A 70 0.37 21.08 2.08
C ASP A 70 1.81 20.62 2.23
N ILE A 71 2.43 20.09 1.18
CA ILE A 71 3.88 19.89 1.14
C ILE A 71 4.53 21.25 0.93
N VAL A 72 5.46 21.59 1.83
CA VAL A 72 6.19 22.87 1.84
C VAL A 72 7.69 22.68 1.67
N THR A 73 8.20 21.45 1.76
CA THR A 73 9.63 21.17 1.62
C THR A 73 9.85 19.81 0.97
N ASP A 74 10.79 19.75 0.05
CA ASP A 74 11.18 18.53 -0.67
C ASP A 74 12.29 17.75 0.07
N PRO A 75 12.37 16.42 -0.05
CA PRO A 75 11.31 15.47 -0.46
C PRO A 75 10.42 14.99 0.67
N VAL A 76 9.24 14.46 0.35
CA VAL A 76 8.41 13.74 1.33
C VAL A 76 8.27 12.28 0.98
N TYR A 77 8.05 11.47 2.00
CA TYR A 77 7.97 10.03 1.92
C TYR A 77 6.60 9.54 2.38
N LEU A 78 6.14 8.46 1.76
CA LEU A 78 4.95 7.73 2.17
C LEU A 78 5.24 6.23 2.15
N GLY A 79 5.09 5.58 3.30
CA GLY A 79 5.23 4.13 3.46
C GLY A 79 3.90 3.41 3.27
N VAL A 80 3.88 2.31 2.52
CA VAL A 80 2.69 1.47 2.32
C VAL A 80 2.98 0.04 2.78
N HIS A 81 2.30 -0.39 3.83
CA HIS A 81 2.34 -1.74 4.37
C HIS A 81 1.51 -2.69 3.51
N LEU A 82 2.10 -3.79 3.05
CA LEU A 82 1.43 -4.82 2.26
C LEU A 82 1.69 -6.21 2.81
N PRO A 83 0.74 -7.15 2.75
CA PRO A 83 0.97 -8.51 3.25
C PRO A 83 2.08 -9.25 2.48
N ARG A 84 2.35 -8.83 1.23
CA ARG A 84 3.30 -9.50 0.32
C ARG A 84 3.89 -8.55 -0.71
N LYS A 85 4.94 -9.02 -1.39
CA LYS A 85 5.54 -8.35 -2.56
C LYS A 85 4.60 -8.35 -3.76
N PHE A 86 4.66 -7.27 -4.53
CA PHE A 86 3.98 -7.08 -5.81
C PHE A 86 4.98 -6.81 -6.93
N ASP A 87 4.53 -6.96 -8.18
CA ASP A 87 5.40 -6.87 -9.35
C ASP A 87 5.44 -5.43 -9.87
N THR A 88 4.32 -4.71 -9.82
CA THR A 88 4.21 -3.29 -10.21
C THR A 88 3.26 -2.52 -9.30
N VAL A 89 3.36 -1.20 -9.37
CA VAL A 89 2.41 -0.27 -8.74
C VAL A 89 2.01 0.81 -9.73
N THR A 90 0.72 1.14 -9.71
CA THR A 90 0.18 2.36 -10.31
C THR A 90 -0.20 3.30 -9.17
N LEU A 91 0.45 4.45 -9.07
CA LEU A 91 0.11 5.48 -8.11
C LEU A 91 -0.65 6.58 -8.84
N ARG A 92 -1.78 7.01 -8.27
CA ARG A 92 -2.53 8.20 -8.69
C ARG A 92 -2.57 9.19 -7.54
N ILE A 93 -2.36 10.46 -7.83
CA ILE A 93 -2.35 11.53 -6.83
C ILE A 93 -3.27 12.65 -7.26
N TRP A 94 -4.11 13.12 -6.35
CA TRP A 94 -4.98 14.27 -6.53
C TRP A 94 -4.34 15.45 -5.81
N TYR A 95 -3.92 16.45 -6.57
CA TYR A 95 -3.11 17.54 -6.05
C TYR A 95 -3.42 18.88 -6.71
N GLN A 96 -2.97 19.94 -6.06
CA GLN A 96 -2.91 21.29 -6.61
C GLN A 96 -1.47 21.79 -6.46
N ASP A 97 -0.94 22.29 -7.56
CA ASP A 97 0.44 22.76 -7.68
C ASP A 97 0.47 23.91 -8.68
N SER A 98 0.40 25.15 -8.18
CA SER A 98 0.40 26.36 -9.00
C SER A 98 1.69 26.53 -9.79
N ASP A 99 2.80 26.01 -9.27
CA ASP A 99 4.15 26.25 -9.78
C ASP A 99 4.74 25.05 -10.51
N LYS A 100 3.95 23.98 -10.69
CA LYS A 100 4.30 22.73 -11.39
C LYS A 100 5.63 22.14 -10.89
N LYS A 101 5.83 22.16 -9.57
CA LYS A 101 7.04 21.67 -8.89
C LYS A 101 7.04 20.16 -8.70
N LEU A 102 5.88 19.53 -8.52
CA LEU A 102 5.79 18.07 -8.42
C LEU A 102 6.15 17.47 -9.78
N THR A 103 7.30 16.80 -9.85
CA THR A 103 7.81 16.31 -11.15
C THR A 103 8.03 14.80 -11.15
N HIS A 104 8.49 14.22 -10.04
CA HIS A 104 8.84 12.81 -9.99
C HIS A 104 8.33 12.14 -8.72
N ILE A 105 7.90 10.90 -8.86
CA ILE A 105 7.51 10.02 -7.76
C ILE A 105 8.13 8.65 -8.02
N GLY A 106 8.56 7.95 -6.98
CA GLY A 106 9.20 6.65 -7.17
C GLY A 106 9.28 5.80 -5.91
N PRO A 107 9.33 4.46 -6.04
CA PRO A 107 9.66 3.59 -4.92
C PRO A 107 11.16 3.68 -4.58
N ARG A 108 11.48 3.49 -3.30
CA ARG A 108 12.85 3.27 -2.82
C ARG A 108 13.40 1.98 -3.42
N LEU A 109 14.66 1.99 -3.86
CA LEU A 109 15.36 0.82 -4.38
C LEU A 109 15.95 -0.01 -3.24
N ALA A 110 15.97 -1.33 -3.41
CA ALA A 110 16.74 -2.22 -2.58
C ALA A 110 18.23 -1.97 -2.84
N SER A 111 18.95 -1.46 -1.84
CA SER A 111 20.41 -1.33 -1.90
C SER A 111 21.05 -2.21 -0.83
N ASP A 112 22.15 -2.85 -1.19
CA ASP A 112 23.00 -3.61 -0.27
C ASP A 112 23.73 -2.70 0.73
N ARG A 113 23.68 -1.38 0.52
CA ARG A 113 24.28 -0.38 1.40
C ARG A 113 23.19 0.34 2.19
N PHE A 114 23.28 0.23 3.52
CA PHE A 114 22.30 0.77 4.47
C PHE A 114 22.13 2.30 4.43
N ASP A 115 23.02 3.02 3.75
CA ASP A 115 23.10 4.48 3.68
C ASP A 115 22.64 5.09 2.33
N GLN A 116 22.24 4.27 1.36
CA GLN A 116 21.91 4.79 0.02
C GLN A 116 20.46 5.26 -0.13
N TRP A 117 20.36 6.51 -0.59
CA TRP A 117 19.13 7.23 -0.95
C TRP A 117 18.76 6.96 -2.42
N ASP A 118 18.70 5.69 -2.80
CA ASP A 118 18.43 5.31 -4.18
C ASP A 118 16.92 5.12 -4.39
N TYR A 119 16.37 5.84 -5.36
CA TYR A 119 14.95 5.80 -5.72
C TYR A 119 14.78 5.65 -7.22
N ASN A 120 13.79 4.86 -7.63
CA ASN A 120 13.40 4.76 -9.03
C ASN A 120 12.41 5.89 -9.36
N LEU A 121 12.93 7.11 -9.56
CA LEU A 121 12.13 8.29 -9.85
C LEU A 121 11.52 8.20 -11.25
N VAL A 122 10.19 8.23 -11.31
CA VAL A 122 9.41 8.24 -12.56
C VAL A 122 8.73 9.60 -12.68
N ALA A 123 8.82 10.21 -13.86
CA ALA A 123 8.12 11.46 -14.13
C ALA A 123 6.61 11.25 -14.02
N ILE A 124 5.91 12.21 -13.43
CA ILE A 124 4.46 12.14 -13.32
C ILE A 124 3.80 12.42 -14.66
N GLU A 125 2.74 11.66 -14.98
CA GLU A 125 1.93 11.85 -16.19
C GLU A 125 0.56 12.42 -15.80
N PRO A 126 0.02 13.42 -16.53
CA PRO A 126 -1.35 13.88 -16.31
C PRO A 126 -2.37 12.77 -16.58
N ASP A 127 -3.34 12.60 -15.68
CA ASP A 127 -4.36 11.54 -15.73
C ASP A 127 -5.79 12.10 -15.54
N GLY A 128 -5.96 13.41 -15.74
CA GLY A 128 -7.24 14.11 -15.74
C GLY A 128 -7.40 15.14 -14.62
N GLU A 129 -8.64 15.55 -14.40
CA GLU A 129 -9.04 16.51 -13.36
C GLU A 129 -10.35 16.05 -12.71
N GLU A 130 -10.48 16.18 -11.39
CA GLU A 130 -11.71 15.82 -10.66
C GLU A 130 -12.02 16.87 -9.58
N GLY A 131 -13.06 17.67 -9.80
CA GLY A 131 -13.54 18.65 -8.83
C GLY A 131 -12.50 19.73 -8.49
N GLY A 132 -11.77 20.24 -9.49
CA GLY A 132 -10.72 21.25 -9.32
C GLY A 132 -9.38 20.70 -8.82
N TRP A 133 -9.20 19.38 -8.81
CA TRP A 133 -7.95 18.71 -8.45
C TRP A 133 -7.33 18.08 -9.68
N ASN A 134 -6.05 18.39 -9.93
CA ASN A 134 -5.28 17.71 -10.96
C ASN A 134 -5.02 16.28 -10.50
N ILE A 135 -5.13 15.34 -11.44
CA ILE A 135 -4.77 13.94 -11.21
C ILE A 135 -3.50 13.68 -11.99
N ALA A 136 -2.48 13.19 -11.28
CA ALA A 136 -1.28 12.66 -11.91
C ALA A 136 -1.15 11.17 -11.61
N LYS A 137 -0.49 10.46 -12.52
CA LYS A 137 -0.28 9.03 -12.45
C LYS A 137 1.19 8.70 -12.68
N ILE A 138 1.67 7.68 -11.98
CA ILE A 138 2.90 6.98 -12.34
C ILE A 138 2.62 5.48 -12.43
N HIS A 139 3.38 4.80 -13.27
CA HIS A 139 3.49 3.35 -13.28
C HIS A 139 4.95 2.97 -13.03
N SER A 140 5.20 2.16 -12.02
CA SER A 140 6.57 1.78 -11.64
C SER A 140 6.68 0.28 -11.35
N PRO A 141 7.73 -0.38 -11.88
CA PRO A 141 8.04 -1.74 -11.48
C PRO A 141 8.54 -1.80 -10.04
N LEU A 142 8.19 -2.87 -9.32
CA LEU A 142 8.59 -3.09 -7.92
C LEU A 142 9.61 -4.22 -7.73
N PHE A 143 10.10 -4.83 -8.81
CA PHE A 143 11.06 -5.94 -8.72
C PHE A 143 12.42 -5.53 -8.12
N THR A 144 12.81 -4.26 -8.27
CA THR A 144 14.00 -3.66 -7.61
C THR A 144 13.66 -2.83 -6.37
N ALA A 145 12.37 -2.68 -6.04
CA ALA A 145 11.98 -1.84 -4.92
C ALA A 145 12.29 -2.53 -3.58
N ASP A 146 12.73 -1.73 -2.61
CA ASP A 146 12.92 -2.21 -1.24
C ASP A 146 11.56 -2.58 -0.63
N PHE A 147 11.49 -3.78 -0.08
CA PHE A 147 10.31 -4.31 0.60
C PHE A 147 10.71 -4.81 1.99
N ASN A 148 11.23 -3.89 2.80
CA ASN A 148 11.68 -4.17 4.14
C ASN A 148 10.51 -4.08 5.13
N LYS A 149 10.42 -5.03 6.08
CA LYS A 149 9.34 -5.11 7.08
C LYS A 149 7.93 -4.99 6.47
N ARG A 150 7.75 -5.51 5.25
CA ARG A 150 6.49 -5.47 4.52
C ARG A 150 6.04 -4.07 4.08
N VAL A 151 6.97 -3.13 3.90
CA VAL A 151 6.68 -1.74 3.50
C VAL A 151 7.36 -1.44 2.17
N TYR A 152 6.61 -0.82 1.25
CA TYR A 152 7.20 -0.06 0.15
C TYR A 152 7.21 1.42 0.53
N THR A 153 8.38 2.06 0.48
CA THR A 153 8.51 3.51 0.71
C THR A 153 8.55 4.23 -0.63
N PHE A 154 7.69 5.24 -0.79
CA PHE A 154 7.65 6.10 -1.96
C PHE A 154 8.20 7.48 -1.62
N ILE A 155 8.98 8.05 -2.53
CA ILE A 155 9.43 9.44 -2.47
C ILE A 155 8.56 10.27 -3.43
N PHE A 156 8.18 11.46 -2.96
CA PHE A 156 7.57 12.51 -3.77
C PHE A 156 8.59 13.62 -3.89
N SER A 157 9.08 13.85 -5.10
CA SER A 157 10.10 14.85 -5.40
C SER A 157 9.51 16.06 -6.11
N ALA A 158 9.72 17.21 -5.48
CA ALA A 158 9.35 18.54 -5.97
C ALA A 158 10.55 19.50 -5.86
N PRO A 159 11.54 19.40 -6.77
CA PRO A 159 12.76 20.21 -6.69
C PRO A 159 12.49 21.71 -6.67
N GLY A 160 13.14 22.42 -5.74
CA GLY A 160 13.07 23.87 -5.59
C GLY A 160 11.86 24.39 -4.80
N LEU A 161 11.01 23.50 -4.25
CA LEU A 161 9.87 23.88 -3.41
C LEU A 161 10.26 24.67 -2.16
N ASP A 162 11.43 24.37 -1.60
CA ASP A 162 12.03 25.04 -0.44
C ASP A 162 12.42 26.51 -0.71
N THR A 163 12.69 26.86 -1.97
CA THR A 163 13.17 28.21 -2.35
C THR A 163 12.06 29.19 -2.70
N THR A 164 10.92 28.73 -3.21
CA THR A 164 9.93 29.61 -3.85
C THR A 164 8.75 30.01 -2.95
N GLN A 165 8.74 29.58 -1.68
CA GLN A 165 7.55 29.66 -0.79
C GLN A 165 6.28 29.01 -1.39
N SER A 166 6.47 28.21 -2.44
CA SER A 166 5.41 27.46 -3.09
C SER A 166 5.00 26.28 -2.22
N LYS A 167 3.78 25.79 -2.45
CA LYS A 167 3.29 24.60 -1.75
C LYS A 167 2.50 23.73 -2.71
N ILE A 168 2.59 22.42 -2.49
CA ILE A 168 1.80 21.43 -3.21
C ILE A 168 0.74 20.92 -2.26
N THR A 169 -0.53 21.14 -2.57
CA THR A 169 -1.64 20.61 -1.75
C THR A 169 -2.00 19.23 -2.25
N ILE A 170 -1.96 18.20 -1.40
CA ILE A 170 -2.40 16.83 -1.73
C ILE A 170 -3.72 16.54 -1.04
N LYS A 171 -4.71 16.09 -1.83
CA LYS A 171 -6.01 15.65 -1.34
C LYS A 171 -6.06 14.16 -1.04
N LYS A 172 -5.61 13.33 -1.97
CA LYS A 172 -5.59 11.88 -1.82
C LYS A 172 -4.52 11.23 -2.69
N VAL A 173 -4.06 10.07 -2.27
CA VAL A 173 -3.15 9.19 -3.03
C VAL A 173 -3.79 7.82 -3.13
N GLU A 174 -3.82 7.24 -4.33
CA GLU A 174 -4.30 5.90 -4.58
C GLU A 174 -3.16 5.04 -5.10
N PHE A 175 -2.96 3.89 -4.49
CA PHE A 175 -2.01 2.88 -4.93
C PHE A 175 -2.76 1.67 -5.44
N THR A 176 -2.48 1.25 -6.66
CA THR A 176 -2.94 -0.03 -7.22
C THR A 176 -1.73 -0.92 -7.47
N PHE A 177 -1.53 -1.87 -6.56
CA PHE A 177 -0.47 -2.86 -6.64
C PHE A 177 -0.94 -4.06 -7.46
N THR A 178 -0.12 -4.52 -8.39
CA THR A 178 -0.46 -5.67 -9.23
C THR A 178 0.65 -6.71 -9.25
N ARG A 179 0.24 -7.97 -9.35
CA ARG A 179 1.09 -9.15 -9.49
C ARG A 179 0.32 -10.24 -10.23
N GLU A 180 1.04 -11.26 -10.67
CA GLU A 180 0.38 -12.41 -11.29
C GLU A 180 -0.61 -13.09 -10.30
N PRO A 181 -1.85 -13.37 -10.74
CA PRO A 181 -2.84 -14.09 -9.95
C PRO A 181 -2.37 -15.49 -9.51
N LEU A 182 -2.93 -15.96 -8.40
CA LEU A 182 -2.71 -17.33 -7.92
C LEU A 182 -3.52 -18.31 -8.76
N THR A 183 -2.85 -19.04 -9.65
CA THR A 183 -3.49 -20.13 -10.41
C THR A 183 -3.38 -21.46 -9.66
N TRP A 184 -4.36 -22.35 -9.84
CA TRP A 184 -4.33 -23.70 -9.27
C TRP A 184 -3.08 -24.49 -9.68
N GLN A 185 -2.52 -24.22 -10.87
CA GLN A 185 -1.26 -24.82 -11.31
C GLN A 185 -0.09 -24.43 -10.39
N LYS A 186 0.03 -23.16 -10.00
CA LYS A 186 1.03 -22.69 -9.03
C LYS A 186 0.83 -23.32 -7.65
N VAL A 187 -0.42 -23.44 -7.21
CA VAL A 187 -0.76 -24.11 -5.93
C VAL A 187 -0.36 -25.59 -5.96
N LYS A 188 -0.70 -26.32 -7.02
CA LYS A 188 -0.31 -27.73 -7.19
C LYS A 188 1.21 -27.90 -7.23
N ARG A 189 1.93 -26.98 -7.89
CA ARG A 189 3.39 -26.99 -7.93
C ARG A 189 3.99 -26.80 -6.54
N PHE A 190 3.40 -25.94 -5.71
CA PHE A 190 3.82 -25.71 -4.33
C PHE A 190 3.56 -26.92 -3.42
N LEU A 191 2.43 -27.63 -3.59
CA LEU A 191 2.08 -28.82 -2.79
C LEU A 191 2.78 -30.11 -3.22
N LYS A 192 3.43 -30.12 -4.39
CA LYS A 192 4.21 -31.27 -4.90
C LYS A 192 5.70 -31.19 -4.53
N MET A 193 6.12 -30.13 -3.83
CA MET A 193 7.42 -30.01 -3.18
C MET A 193 7.29 -30.47 -1.74
#